data_AF-A0A7C1W8D7-F1
#
_entry.id   AF-A0A7C1W8D7-F1
#
_cell.length_a   1.000
_cell.length_b   1.000
_cell.length_c   1.000
_cell.angle_alpha   90.00
_cell.angle_beta   90.00
_cell.angle_gamma   90.00
#
_symmetry.space_group_name_H-M   'P 1'
#
loop_
_entity.id
_entity.type
_entity.pdbx_description
1 polymer ?
#
loop_
_entity_poly.entity_id
_entity_poly.type
_entity_poly.pdbx_seq_one_letter_code
_entity_poly.pdbx_strand_id
1 'polypeptide(L)'
;MEEKTEKDRIIDLSKKRTELEWSHEIQEVSEKAATAWFRWVGWMFAIGGISYLADKTNSTILKAFEVISLVLLTIYFLMFFVSIRIEPYHSWARSCKTRWGRIIAFAPLVIVTGLLFAGSKEVIDTVVQLVKEAK
;
A
#
# COMPACT_ATOMS: atom_id res chain seq x y z
N MET A 1 19.95 17.16 -19.35
CA MET A 1 18.64 16.52 -19.12
C MET A 1 18.54 16.31 -17.63
N GLU A 2 17.98 17.28 -16.91
CA GLU A 2 17.66 17.09 -15.50
C GLU A 2 16.47 16.14 -15.43
N GLU A 3 16.76 14.91 -15.04
CA GLU A 3 15.78 13.93 -14.62
C GLU A 3 14.99 14.56 -13.47
N LYS A 4 13.78 15.05 -13.76
CA LYS A 4 12.82 15.43 -12.73
C LYS A 4 12.49 14.15 -11.97
N THR A 5 13.29 13.85 -10.94
CA THR A 5 12.90 12.95 -9.86
C THR A 5 11.52 13.40 -9.42
N GLU A 6 10.54 12.56 -9.74
CA GLU A 6 9.16 12.63 -9.26
C GLU A 6 9.17 13.21 -7.86
N LYS A 7 8.59 14.41 -7.68
CA LYS A 7 8.67 15.21 -6.45
C LYS A 7 8.47 14.29 -5.25
N ASP A 8 9.55 14.02 -4.50
CA ASP A 8 9.50 13.45 -3.16
C ASP A 8 8.39 14.21 -2.42
N ARG A 9 7.31 13.54 -2.02
CA ARG A 9 6.17 14.21 -1.38
C ARG A 9 6.53 14.44 0.07
N ILE A 10 7.25 15.53 0.32
CA ILE A 10 7.76 15.85 1.65
C ILE A 10 6.67 16.56 2.45
N ILE A 11 6.05 15.84 3.38
CA ILE A 11 5.17 16.42 4.39
C ILE A 11 6.05 16.81 5.59
N ASP A 12 6.32 18.10 5.74
CA ASP A 12 7.12 18.64 6.83
C ASP A 12 6.21 19.09 7.97
N LEU A 13 6.08 18.24 8.99
CA LEU A 13 5.27 18.48 10.19
C LEU A 13 5.88 19.56 11.12
N SER A 14 7.13 19.97 10.88
CA SER A 14 7.85 20.93 11.72
C SER A 14 7.69 22.38 11.27
N LYS A 15 7.22 22.61 10.04
CA LYS A 15 6.91 23.95 9.54
C LYS A 15 5.62 24.48 10.13
N LYS A 16 5.68 25.69 10.71
CA LYS A 16 4.48 26.47 11.03
C LYS A 16 3.83 26.92 9.72
N ARG A 17 2.91 26.12 9.19
CA ARG A 17 2.06 26.46 8.04
C ARG A 17 0.72 27.03 8.51
N THR A 18 0.11 27.85 7.67
CA THR A 18 -1.25 28.39 7.89
C THR A 18 -2.31 27.29 7.67
N GLU A 19 -3.50 27.43 8.24
CA GLU A 19 -4.60 26.45 8.06
C GLU A 19 -4.96 26.21 6.59
N LEU A 20 -4.85 27.26 5.75
CA LEU A 20 -5.11 27.19 4.32
C LEU A 20 -4.06 26.37 3.56
N GLU A 21 -2.80 26.46 3.97
CA GLU A 21 -1.71 25.66 3.39
C GLU A 21 -1.83 24.19 3.80
N TRP A 22 -2.26 23.92 5.04
CA TRP A 22 -2.55 22.57 5.51
C TRP A 22 -3.71 21.93 4.75
N SER A 23 -4.81 22.67 4.54
CA SER A 23 -5.96 22.13 3.81
C SER A 23 -5.59 21.77 2.37
N HIS A 24 -4.78 22.60 1.70
CA HIS A 24 -4.38 22.36 0.32
C HIS A 24 -3.46 21.13 0.19
N GLU A 25 -2.52 20.95 1.12
CA GLU A 25 -1.61 19.80 1.14
C GLU A 25 -2.35 18.49 1.49
N ILE A 26 -3.28 18.52 2.45
CA ILE A 26 -4.14 17.38 2.80
C ILE A 26 -5.04 17.03 1.62
N GLN A 27 -5.58 18.02 0.91
CA GLN A 27 -6.41 17.77 -0.26
C GLN A 27 -5.62 17.06 -1.37
N GLU A 28 -4.41 17.53 -1.70
CA GLU A 28 -3.57 16.85 -2.71
C GLU A 28 -3.19 15.42 -2.31
N VAL A 29 -2.92 15.18 -1.02
CA VAL A 29 -2.64 13.84 -0.51
C VAL A 29 -3.88 12.97 -0.57
N SER A 30 -5.04 13.49 -0.17
CA SER A 30 -6.29 12.72 -0.11
C SER A 30 -6.80 12.34 -1.50
N GLU A 31 -6.73 13.23 -2.50
CA GLU A 31 -7.12 12.92 -3.88
C GLU A 31 -6.27 11.78 -4.47
N LYS A 32 -4.95 11.83 -4.24
CA LYS A 32 -4.01 10.80 -4.71
C LYS A 32 -4.18 9.50 -3.93
N ALA A 33 -4.40 9.58 -2.61
CA ALA A 33 -4.64 8.42 -1.77
C ALA A 33 -5.96 7.73 -2.15
N ALA A 34 -7.04 8.48 -2.40
CA ALA A 34 -8.30 7.95 -2.86
C ALA A 34 -8.15 7.25 -4.23
N THR A 35 -7.43 7.86 -5.17
CA THR A 35 -7.17 7.25 -6.47
C THR A 35 -6.37 5.95 -6.34
N ALA A 36 -5.32 5.94 -5.51
CA ALA A 36 -4.53 4.75 -5.24
C ALA A 36 -5.36 3.66 -4.54
N TRP A 37 -6.22 4.05 -3.60
CA TRP A 37 -7.16 3.16 -2.92
C TRP A 37 -8.11 2.47 -3.89
N PHE A 38 -8.80 3.21 -4.77
CA PHE A 38 -9.72 2.60 -5.73
C PHE A 38 -9.01 1.70 -6.74
N ARG A 39 -7.79 2.06 -7.17
CA ARG A 39 -6.96 1.16 -7.99
C ARG A 39 -6.62 -0.12 -7.24
N TRP A 40 -6.23 0.00 -5.98
CA TRP A 40 -5.91 -1.13 -5.12
C TRP A 40 -7.11 -2.08 -4.96
N VAL A 41 -8.29 -1.54 -4.69
CA VAL A 41 -9.55 -2.29 -4.63
C VAL A 41 -9.86 -2.97 -5.97
N GLY A 42 -9.69 -2.27 -7.10
CA GLY A 42 -9.89 -2.86 -8.42
C GLY A 42 -8.99 -4.08 -8.68
N TRP A 43 -7.72 -4.01 -8.27
CA TRP A 43 -6.80 -5.14 -8.36
C TRP A 43 -7.19 -6.29 -7.41
N MET A 44 -7.67 -5.99 -6.20
CA MET A 44 -8.20 -7.03 -5.30
C MET A 44 -9.35 -7.80 -5.94
N PHE A 45 -10.27 -7.11 -6.63
CA PHE A 45 -11.35 -7.78 -7.37
C PHE A 45 -10.82 -8.67 -8.51
N ALA A 46 -9.81 -8.20 -9.27
CA ALA A 46 -9.20 -9.00 -10.33
C ALA A 46 -8.55 -10.28 -9.77
N ILE A 47 -7.83 -10.16 -8.65
CA ILE A 47 -7.22 -11.30 -7.95
C ILE A 47 -8.31 -12.24 -7.39
N GLY A 48 -9.39 -11.72 -6.84
CA GLY A 48 -10.52 -12.53 -6.38
C GLY A 48 -11.20 -13.31 -7.51
N GLY A 49 -11.30 -12.72 -8.71
CA GLY A 49 -11.76 -13.45 -9.90
C GLY A 49 -10.83 -14.62 -10.28
N ILE A 50 -9.52 -14.40 -10.23
CA ILE A 50 -8.51 -15.45 -10.45
C ILE A 50 -8.63 -16.54 -9.39
N SER A 51 -8.78 -16.16 -8.11
CA SER A 51 -8.93 -17.09 -6.99
C SER A 51 -10.18 -17.96 -7.13
N TYR A 52 -11.31 -17.35 -7.48
CA TYR A 52 -12.56 -18.08 -7.75
C TYR A 52 -12.40 -19.09 -8.90
N LEU A 53 -11.72 -18.72 -10.00
CA LEU A 53 -11.42 -19.63 -11.10
C LEU A 53 -10.45 -20.73 -10.69
N ALA A 54 -9.44 -20.41 -9.89
CA ALA A 54 -8.45 -21.36 -9.40
C ALA A 54 -9.11 -22.47 -8.57
N ASP A 55 -10.04 -22.09 -7.69
CA ASP A 55 -10.80 -23.03 -6.88
C ASP A 55 -11.73 -23.89 -7.72
N LYS A 56 -12.43 -23.30 -8.70
CA LYS A 56 -13.35 -24.04 -9.55
C LYS A 56 -12.65 -25.05 -10.46
N THR A 57 -11.43 -24.75 -10.89
CA THR A 57 -10.63 -25.58 -11.81
C THR A 57 -9.61 -26.46 -11.09
N ASN A 58 -9.46 -26.29 -9.77
CA ASN A 58 -8.41 -26.88 -8.94
C ASN A 58 -6.99 -26.73 -9.54
N SER A 59 -6.73 -25.59 -10.18
CA SER A 59 -5.49 -25.34 -10.91
C SER A 59 -4.42 -24.73 -10.01
N THR A 60 -3.34 -25.47 -9.78
CA THR A 60 -2.17 -24.99 -9.02
C THR A 60 -1.51 -23.77 -9.65
N ILE A 61 -1.55 -23.66 -10.99
CA ILE A 61 -0.97 -22.53 -11.73
C ILE A 61 -1.73 -21.25 -11.42
N LEU A 62 -3.06 -21.31 -11.39
CA LEU A 62 -3.89 -20.14 -11.07
C LEU A 62 -3.71 -19.71 -9.60
N LYS A 63 -3.54 -20.66 -8.67
CA LYS A 63 -3.20 -20.36 -7.27
C LYS A 63 -1.84 -19.66 -7.15
N ALA A 64 -0.83 -20.11 -7.90
CA ALA A 64 0.47 -19.44 -7.92
C ALA A 64 0.36 -18.02 -8.50
N PHE A 65 -0.44 -17.84 -9.55
CA PHE A 65 -0.67 -16.53 -10.15
C PHE A 65 -1.41 -15.57 -9.21
N GLU A 66 -2.38 -16.07 -8.44
CA GLU A 66 -3.05 -15.31 -7.37
C GLU A 66 -2.04 -14.79 -6.34
N VAL A 67 -1.18 -15.68 -5.80
CA VAL A 67 -0.17 -15.32 -4.79
C VAL A 67 0.82 -14.28 -5.32
N ILE A 68 1.36 -14.48 -6.53
CA ILE A 68 2.28 -13.53 -7.16
C ILE A 68 1.61 -12.18 -7.37
N SER A 69 0.36 -12.17 -7.86
CA SER A 69 -0.40 -10.94 -8.07
C SER A 69 -0.64 -10.19 -6.76
N LEU A 70 -0.94 -10.91 -5.67
CA LEU A 70 -1.16 -10.32 -4.36
C LEU A 70 0.13 -9.72 -3.78
N VAL A 71 1.28 -10.40 -3.92
CA VAL A 71 2.59 -9.86 -3.54
C VAL A 71 2.93 -8.59 -4.32
N LEU A 72 2.74 -8.59 -5.64
CA LEU A 72 2.99 -7.41 -6.47
C LEU A 72 2.08 -6.23 -6.08
N LEU A 73 0.82 -6.52 -5.77
CA LEU A 73 -0.14 -5.52 -5.30
C LEU A 73 0.31 -4.89 -3.98
N THR A 74 0.77 -5.70 -3.02
CA THR A 74 1.31 -5.23 -1.76
C THR A 74 2.56 -4.36 -1.96
N ILE A 75 3.48 -4.77 -2.86
CA ILE A 75 4.68 -3.99 -3.19
C ILE A 75 4.31 -2.64 -3.83
N TYR A 76 3.37 -2.62 -4.77
CA TYR A 76 2.89 -1.40 -5.40
C TYR A 76 2.35 -0.41 -4.37
N PHE A 77 1.51 -0.90 -3.46
CA PHE A 77 0.94 -0.07 -2.41
C PHE A 77 2.03 0.40 -1.42
N LEU A 78 2.99 -0.46 -1.07
CA LEU A 78 4.11 -0.09 -0.23
C LEU A 78 4.95 1.04 -0.84
N MET A 79 5.25 0.95 -2.14
CA MET A 79 5.99 2.01 -2.86
C MET A 79 5.22 3.34 -2.86
N PHE A 80 3.90 3.31 -2.94
CA PHE A 80 3.09 4.52 -2.80
C PHE A 80 3.27 5.17 -1.42
N PHE A 81 3.27 4.40 -0.32
CA PHE A 81 3.49 4.97 1.02
C PHE A 81 4.93 5.46 1.23
N VAL A 82 5.91 4.73 0.71
CA VAL A 82 7.33 5.15 0.76
C VAL A 82 7.57 6.42 -0.04
N SER A 83 6.78 6.68 -1.10
CA SER A 83 6.84 7.95 -1.85
C SER A 83 6.38 9.17 -1.02
N ILE A 84 5.68 8.94 0.09
CA ILE A 84 5.24 9.98 1.03
C ILE A 84 6.29 10.12 2.13
N ARG A 85 7.08 11.18 2.04
CA ARG A 85 8.19 11.45 2.93
C ARG A 85 7.74 12.34 4.08
N ILE A 86 7.45 11.73 5.23
CA ILE A 86 7.05 12.47 6.44
C ILE A 86 8.29 12.92 7.21
N GLU A 87 8.54 14.22 7.30
CA GLU A 87 9.58 14.83 8.12
C GLU A 87 9.01 15.37 9.45
N PRO A 88 9.75 15.27 10.58
CA PRO A 88 11.15 14.85 10.71
C PRO A 88 11.36 13.33 10.86
N TYR A 89 10.30 12.51 10.77
CA TYR A 89 10.42 11.06 10.97
C TYR A 89 11.44 10.41 10.00
N HIS A 90 11.37 10.74 8.71
CA HIS A 90 12.27 10.17 7.70
C HIS A 90 13.73 10.60 7.87
N SER A 91 13.99 11.82 8.36
CA SER A 91 15.35 12.30 8.64
C SER A 91 15.92 11.64 9.90
N TRP A 92 15.10 11.47 10.94
CA TRP A 92 15.45 10.67 12.12
C TRP A 92 15.72 9.19 11.77
N ALA A 93 14.85 8.57 10.98
CA ALA A 93 15.00 7.19 10.52
C ALA A 93 16.30 6.97 9.73
N ARG A 94 16.68 7.90 8.84
CA ARG A 94 17.95 7.83 8.09
C ARG A 94 19.18 8.08 8.96
N SER A 95 19.07 8.89 10.01
CA SER A 95 20.20 9.22 10.90
C SER A 95 20.47 8.14 11.95
N CYS A 96 19.55 7.18 12.15
CA CYS A 96 19.75 6.04 13.03
C CYS A 96 20.85 5.08 12.53
N LYS A 97 22.04 5.15 13.12
CA LYS A 97 23.17 4.25 12.80
C LYS A 97 23.10 2.90 13.53
N THR A 98 22.43 2.84 14.70
CA THR A 98 22.34 1.64 15.54
C THR A 98 21.41 0.59 14.92
N ARG A 99 21.69 -0.70 15.17
CA ARG A 99 20.85 -1.81 14.67
C ARG A 99 19.41 -1.71 15.20
N TRP A 100 19.25 -1.41 16.48
CA TRP A 100 17.93 -1.22 17.11
C TRP A 100 17.18 0.01 16.58
N GLY A 101 17.88 1.13 16.34
CA GLY A 101 17.27 2.33 15.75
C GLY A 101 16.73 2.06 14.34
N ARG A 102 17.44 1.28 13.53
CA ARG A 102 16.95 0.85 12.21
C ARG A 102 15.73 -0.07 12.32
N ILE A 103 15.73 -1.04 13.22
CA ILE A 103 14.57 -1.95 13.40
C ILE A 103 13.32 -1.15 13.76
N ILE A 104 13.42 -0.21 14.71
CA ILE A 104 12.30 0.63 15.11
C ILE A 104 11.83 1.54 13.96
N ALA A 105 12.77 2.08 13.17
CA ALA A 105 12.44 2.91 12.01
C ALA A 105 11.72 2.16 10.88
N PHE A 106 11.98 0.85 10.72
CA PHE A 106 11.30 0.02 9.71
C PHE A 106 10.09 -0.74 10.25
N ALA A 107 9.91 -0.83 11.57
CA ALA A 107 8.80 -1.57 12.17
C ALA A 107 7.42 -1.12 11.65
N PRO A 108 7.12 0.19 11.52
CA PRO A 108 5.83 0.63 10.96
C PRO A 108 5.62 0.15 9.52
N LEU A 109 6.69 0.13 8.70
CA LEU A 109 6.64 -0.35 7.33
C LEU A 109 6.28 -1.84 7.28
N VAL A 110 6.94 -2.65 8.11
CA VAL A 110 6.68 -4.10 8.19
C VAL A 110 5.27 -4.38 8.68
N ILE A 111 4.80 -3.67 9.72
CA ILE A 111 3.45 -3.80 10.26
C ILE A 111 2.40 -3.45 9.19
N VAL A 112 2.56 -2.31 8.52
CA VAL A 112 1.64 -1.87 7.45
C VAL A 112 1.64 -2.88 6.29
N THR A 113 2.82 -3.37 5.89
CA THR A 113 2.92 -4.39 4.83
C THR A 113 2.17 -5.66 5.20
N GLY A 114 2.36 -6.17 6.42
CA GLY A 114 1.68 -7.37 6.91
C GLY A 114 0.17 -7.19 6.99
N LEU A 115 -0.29 -6.06 7.52
CA LEU A 115 -1.71 -5.72 7.61
C LEU A 115 -2.36 -5.62 6.23
N LEU A 116 -1.69 -5.00 5.26
CA LEU A 116 -2.20 -4.88 3.90
C LEU A 116 -2.29 -6.24 3.20
N PHE A 117 -1.25 -7.05 3.32
CA PHE A 117 -1.23 -8.39 2.72
C PHE A 117 -2.34 -9.26 3.30
N ALA A 118 -2.40 -9.37 4.63
CA ALA A 118 -3.41 -10.17 5.31
C ALA A 118 -4.82 -9.62 5.07
N GLY A 119 -5.01 -8.30 5.20
CA GLY A 119 -6.29 -7.65 4.98
C GLY A 119 -6.81 -7.82 3.54
N SER A 120 -5.96 -7.65 2.53
CA SER A 120 -6.34 -7.90 1.13
C SER A 120 -6.78 -9.35 0.93
N LYS A 121 -6.04 -10.30 1.50
CA LYS A 121 -6.36 -11.71 1.38
C LYS A 121 -7.70 -12.05 2.03
N GLU A 122 -7.94 -11.60 3.25
CA GLU A 122 -9.21 -11.79 3.97
C GLU A 122 -10.40 -11.21 3.20
N VAL A 123 -10.25 -10.01 2.64
CA VAL A 123 -11.30 -9.38 1.81
C VAL A 123 -11.58 -10.22 0.56
N ILE A 124 -10.54 -10.64 -0.16
CA ILE A 124 -10.68 -11.47 -1.36
C ILE A 124 -11.38 -12.79 -1.02
N ASP A 125 -10.91 -13.49 0.02
CA ASP A 125 -11.44 -14.79 0.44
C ASP A 125 -12.92 -14.66 0.86
N THR A 126 -13.27 -13.61 1.62
CA THR A 126 -14.65 -13.30 2.02
C THR A 126 -15.56 -13.06 0.81
N VAL A 127 -15.12 -12.24 -0.15
CA VAL A 127 -15.90 -11.94 -1.35
C VAL A 127 -16.10 -13.19 -2.19
N VAL A 128 -15.06 -14.01 -2.36
CA VAL A 128 -15.13 -15.27 -3.09
C VAL A 128 -16.10 -16.25 -2.42
N GLN A 129 -16.09 -16.33 -1.08
CA GLN A 129 -17.04 -17.16 -0.32
C GLN A 129 -18.48 -16.68 -0.51
N LEU A 130 -18.76 -15.39 -0.35
CA LEU A 130 -20.11 -14.83 -0.56
C LEU A 130 -20.64 -15.11 -1.98
N VAL A 131 -19.79 -15.01 -2.99
CA VAL A 131 -20.17 -15.32 -4.39
C VAL A 131 -20.48 -16.81 -4.57
N LYS A 132 -19.79 -17.70 -3.84
CA LYS A 132 -20.07 -19.14 -3.86
C LYS A 132 -21.40 -19.47 -3.17
N GLU A 133 -21.71 -18.80 -2.06
CA GLU A 133 -22.94 -19.03 -1.28
C GLU A 133 -24.19 -18.44 -1.94
N ALA A 134 -24.03 -17.38 -2.75
CA ALA A 134 -25.12 -16.76 -3.49
C ALA A 134 -25.64 -17.58 -4.69
N LYS A 135 -25.12 -18.80 -4.91
CA LYS A 135 -25.38 -19.65 -6.07
C LYS A 135 -25.90 -21.02 -5.68
#